data_AF-A0A3L7UFM1-F1
#
_entry.id   AF-A0A3L7UFM1-F1
#
_cell.length_a   1.000
_cell.length_b   1.000
_cell.length_c   1.000
_cell.angle_alpha   90.00
_cell.angle_beta   90.00
_cell.angle_gamma   90.00
#
_symmetry.space_group_name_H-M   'P 1'
#
loop_
_entity.id
_entity.type
_entity.pdbx_description
1 polymer ?
#
loop_
_entity_poly.entity_id
_entity_poly.type
_entity_poly.pdbx_seq_one_letter_code
_entity_poly.pdbx_strand_id
1 'polypeptide(L)'
;MVCSITADSFSVGITMDSRILASLISPRLLELRVGVRKDPPGRRRWVIVKVCASYPVSMESCAMCLIRKSLVLALTLAVTGVAVTGTRSAEMAAMVEKNSKNLDWLVQHPTIQKLLAFHNQERARVGLSPSKLNPEMCLAAQRHAVWMAETGSMSHSGLPYRENIFMGVRTPEDAINGWIWSPAHHSNMLSGTEVGFGYMVLNGRYGWCSVMQ
;
A
#
# COMPACT_ATOMS: atom_id res chain seq x y z
N MET A 1 -42.47 -8.81 33.42
CA MET A 1 -41.40 -7.81 33.20
C MET A 1 -40.07 -8.54 33.36
N VAL A 2 -39.46 -8.96 32.25
CA VAL A 2 -38.18 -9.68 32.25
C VAL A 2 -37.18 -8.79 31.51
N CYS A 3 -36.17 -8.29 32.22
CA CYS A 3 -35.11 -7.47 31.68
C CYS A 3 -34.15 -8.39 30.90
N SER A 4 -34.11 -8.26 29.57
CA SER A 4 -33.13 -8.94 28.72
C SER A 4 -31.90 -8.04 28.63
N ILE A 5 -30.76 -8.48 29.17
CA ILE A 5 -29.47 -7.83 28.94
C ILE A 5 -28.79 -8.57 27.78
N THR A 6 -28.71 -7.90 26.64
CA THR A 6 -27.96 -8.31 25.46
C THR A 6 -26.46 -8.24 25.74
N ALA A 7 -25.73 -9.34 25.53
CA ALA A 7 -24.28 -9.30 25.43
C ALA A 7 -23.91 -8.79 24.03
N ASP A 8 -23.36 -7.58 23.97
CA ASP A 8 -22.90 -6.97 22.73
C ASP A 8 -21.83 -7.84 22.06
N SER A 9 -22.11 -8.25 20.82
CA SER A 9 -21.15 -8.94 19.97
C SER A 9 -20.56 -7.92 19.00
N PHE A 10 -19.33 -7.48 19.24
CA PHE A 10 -18.61 -6.66 18.28
C PHE A 10 -18.04 -7.54 17.16
N SER A 11 -18.42 -7.24 15.92
CA SER A 11 -17.86 -7.86 14.71
C SER A 11 -16.89 -6.87 14.08
N VAL A 12 -15.61 -7.19 14.03
CA VAL A 12 -14.62 -6.42 13.26
C VAL A 12 -14.32 -7.19 11.99
N GLY A 13 -14.75 -6.65 10.84
CA GLY A 13 -14.40 -7.20 9.53
C GLY A 13 -13.03 -6.69 9.12
N ILE A 14 -12.02 -7.56 9.10
CA ILE A 14 -10.69 -7.22 8.59
C ILE A 14 -10.48 -8.01 7.28
N THR A 15 -10.07 -7.32 6.22
CA THR A 15 -9.69 -7.95 4.96
C THR A 15 -8.19 -8.25 5.04
N MET A 16 -7.80 -9.52 5.07
CA MET A 16 -6.39 -9.92 5.07
C MET A 16 -6.13 -11.01 4.03
N ASP A 17 -4.96 -10.94 3.39
CA ASP A 17 -4.46 -11.99 2.51
C ASP A 17 -4.28 -13.30 3.30
N SER A 18 -4.76 -14.40 2.73
CA SER A 18 -4.68 -15.75 3.31
C SER A 18 -3.29 -16.21 3.75
N ARG A 19 -2.21 -15.59 3.23
CA ARG A 19 -0.82 -15.94 3.59
C ARG A 19 -0.35 -15.34 4.91
N ILE A 20 -1.06 -14.35 5.47
CA ILE A 20 -0.68 -13.66 6.72
C ILE A 20 -1.30 -14.34 7.95
N LEU A 21 -2.41 -15.07 7.79
CA LEU A 21 -3.14 -15.69 8.91
C LEU A 21 -2.35 -16.79 9.64
N ALA A 22 -1.35 -17.39 8.99
CA ALA A 22 -0.62 -18.55 9.51
C ALA A 22 0.52 -18.20 10.49
N SER A 23 0.89 -16.91 10.65
CA SER A 23 2.07 -16.52 11.47
C SER A 23 1.75 -15.94 12.85
N LEU A 24 0.48 -15.87 13.26
CA LEU A 24 0.07 -15.21 14.51
C LEU A 24 -0.53 -16.15 15.58
N ILE A 25 -0.41 -17.47 15.42
CA ILE A 25 -1.00 -18.45 16.34
C ILE A 25 0.12 -19.17 17.11
N SER A 26 0.35 -18.76 18.36
CA SER A 26 1.10 -19.57 19.34
C SER A 26 0.14 -20.62 19.94
N PRO A 27 0.52 -21.90 20.07
CA PRO A 27 -0.41 -22.94 20.45
C PRO A 27 -0.48 -23.04 21.98
N ARG A 28 -1.36 -22.28 22.62
CA ARG A 28 -1.97 -22.67 23.89
C ARG A 28 -3.18 -21.79 24.21
N LEU A 29 -4.30 -22.47 24.49
CA LEU A 29 -5.54 -21.95 25.10
C LEU A 29 -6.56 -21.21 24.22
N LEU A 30 -6.76 -21.61 22.96
CA LEU A 30 -8.01 -21.30 22.25
C LEU A 30 -8.41 -22.47 21.34
N GLU A 31 -9.53 -23.15 21.63
CA GLU A 31 -10.17 -23.98 20.59
C GLU A 31 -10.87 -23.06 19.59
N LEU A 32 -10.22 -22.84 18.45
CA LEU A 32 -10.76 -22.11 17.31
C LEU A 32 -11.52 -23.09 16.40
N ARG A 33 -12.85 -23.03 16.38
CA ARG A 33 -13.65 -23.76 15.37
C ARG A 33 -13.82 -22.89 14.12
N VAL A 34 -13.16 -23.28 13.03
CA VAL A 34 -13.31 -22.66 11.71
C VAL A 34 -14.46 -23.35 10.96
N GLY A 35 -15.55 -22.63 10.69
CA GLY A 35 -16.65 -23.11 9.85
C GLY A 35 -16.63 -22.45 8.48
N VAL A 36 -16.56 -23.23 7.40
CA VAL A 36 -16.68 -22.73 6.03
C VAL A 36 -18.10 -22.95 5.55
N ARG A 37 -18.88 -21.89 5.31
CA ARG A 37 -20.15 -21.99 4.56
C ARG A 37 -19.86 -21.95 3.06
N LYS A 38 -20.47 -22.86 2.30
CA LYS A 38 -20.50 -22.80 0.83
C LYS A 38 -21.70 -21.98 0.38
N ASP A 39 -21.46 -20.92 -0.38
CA ASP A 39 -22.51 -20.17 -1.08
C ASP A 39 -22.67 -20.68 -2.53
N PRO A 40 -23.85 -20.50 -3.16
CA PRO A 40 -24.12 -20.94 -4.53
C PRO A 40 -23.25 -20.19 -5.57
N PRO A 41 -23.05 -20.78 -6.77
CA PRO A 41 -22.04 -20.30 -7.71
C PRO A 41 -22.42 -18.95 -8.33
N GLY A 42 -21.48 -17.99 -8.34
CA GLY A 42 -21.61 -16.75 -9.15
C GLY A 42 -21.16 -15.43 -8.50
N ARG A 43 -20.67 -15.39 -7.26
CA ARG A 43 -20.08 -14.15 -6.66
C ARG A 43 -18.74 -14.41 -5.96
N ARG A 44 -17.89 -13.37 -5.90
CA ARG A 44 -16.51 -13.41 -5.37
C ARG A 44 -16.47 -14.06 -3.99
N ARG A 45 -15.47 -14.92 -3.77
CA ARG A 45 -15.28 -15.75 -2.58
C ARG A 45 -15.01 -14.87 -1.35
N TRP A 46 -15.91 -14.88 -0.37
CA TRP A 46 -15.69 -14.29 0.95
C TRP A 46 -15.49 -15.40 1.98
N VAL A 47 -14.52 -15.22 2.90
CA VAL A 47 -14.34 -16.09 4.07
C VAL A 47 -14.66 -15.26 5.30
N ILE A 48 -15.72 -15.63 6.00
CA ILE A 48 -16.11 -14.99 7.27
C ILE A 48 -15.58 -15.87 8.41
N VAL A 49 -14.65 -15.34 9.20
CA VAL A 49 -14.14 -16.02 10.40
C VAL A 49 -14.88 -15.46 11.62
N LYS A 50 -15.61 -16.32 12.33
CA LYS A 50 -16.31 -15.96 13.57
C LYS A 50 -15.52 -16.52 14.75
N VAL A 51 -15.08 -15.65 15.66
CA VAL A 51 -14.40 -16.03 16.90
C VAL A 51 -15.41 -15.94 18.03
N CYS A 52 -15.73 -17.06 18.67
CA CYS A 52 -16.53 -17.11 19.89
C CYS A 52 -15.67 -17.64 21.03
N ALA A 53 -15.50 -16.85 22.10
CA ALA A 53 -14.96 -17.32 23.36
C ALA A 53 -16.14 -17.71 24.27
N SER A 54 -16.16 -18.96 24.74
CA SER A 54 -17.15 -19.45 25.71
C SER A 54 -16.40 -19.89 26.96
N TYR A 55 -16.66 -19.25 28.09
CA TYR A 55 -16.22 -19.75 29.38
C TYR A 55 -17.33 -20.65 29.94
N PRO A 56 -17.02 -21.88 30.41
CA PRO A 56 -18.03 -22.71 31.03
C PRO A 56 -18.39 -22.11 32.40
N VAL A 57 -19.64 -21.66 32.53
CA VAL A 57 -20.25 -21.36 33.83
C VAL A 57 -21.08 -22.58 34.21
N SER A 58 -20.54 -23.43 35.08
CA SER A 58 -21.34 -24.38 35.84
C SER A 58 -20.78 -24.56 37.24
N MET A 59 -21.59 -24.11 38.20
CA MET A 59 -21.70 -24.54 39.59
C MET A 59 -20.61 -24.13 40.59
N GLU A 60 -21.10 -23.34 41.53
CA GLU A 60 -20.53 -22.87 42.78
C GLU A 60 -20.05 -24.03 43.68
N SER A 61 -18.90 -23.84 44.33
CA SER A 61 -18.75 -23.87 45.80
C SER A 61 -17.27 -23.96 46.23
N CYS A 62 -16.88 -23.11 47.20
CA CYS A 62 -15.73 -23.27 48.09
C CYS A 62 -14.30 -23.35 47.50
N ALA A 63 -13.76 -22.24 46.99
CA ALA A 63 -12.31 -21.98 47.06
C ALA A 63 -11.94 -20.48 46.98
N MET A 64 -12.79 -19.60 47.48
CA MET A 64 -12.51 -18.15 47.59
C MET A 64 -11.71 -17.82 48.86
N CYS A 65 -10.54 -18.45 49.08
CA CYS A 65 -9.73 -18.11 50.27
C CYS A 65 -8.21 -17.97 50.09
N LEU A 66 -7.57 -18.33 48.97
CA LEU A 66 -6.09 -18.30 48.94
C LEU A 66 -5.37 -17.74 47.70
N ILE A 67 -6.05 -17.07 46.76
CA ILE A 67 -5.33 -16.39 45.66
C ILE A 67 -5.85 -14.97 45.43
N ARG A 68 -5.81 -14.15 46.49
CA ARG A 68 -6.06 -12.69 46.43
C ARG A 68 -4.82 -11.85 46.76
N LYS A 69 -3.63 -12.46 46.87
CA LYS A 69 -2.38 -11.77 47.26
C LYS A 69 -1.25 -11.77 46.21
N SER A 70 -1.47 -12.30 45.01
CA SER A 70 -0.43 -12.29 43.96
C SER A 70 -0.64 -11.21 42.88
N LEU A 71 -1.60 -10.30 43.08
CA LEU A 71 -1.94 -9.23 42.12
C LEU A 71 -1.53 -7.83 42.61
N VAL A 72 -0.60 -7.75 43.58
CA VAL A 72 -0.06 -6.47 44.09
C VAL A 72 1.48 -6.37 43.93
N LEU A 73 2.14 -7.36 43.32
CA LEU A 73 3.60 -7.29 43.08
C LEU A 73 4.00 -7.79 41.68
N ALA A 74 3.32 -7.26 40.66
CA ALA A 74 3.91 -7.13 39.32
C ALA A 74 3.62 -5.74 38.74
N LEU A 75 3.48 -4.76 39.65
CA LEU A 75 3.35 -3.33 39.37
C LEU A 75 4.46 -2.55 40.08
N THR A 76 5.68 -3.10 40.15
CA THR A 76 6.88 -2.43 40.73
C THR A 76 8.17 -2.87 40.03
N LEU A 77 8.17 -2.97 38.71
CA LEU A 77 9.37 -2.84 37.87
C LEU A 77 9.02 -1.97 36.66
N ALA A 78 8.42 -0.82 36.98
CA ALA A 78 8.15 0.25 36.04
C ALA A 78 8.72 1.58 36.55
N VAL A 79 9.89 1.60 37.20
CA VAL A 79 10.63 2.87 37.44
C VAL A 79 12.15 2.61 37.48
N THR A 80 12.74 2.23 36.35
CA THR A 80 14.07 2.67 35.86
C THR A 80 14.16 2.43 34.34
N GLY A 81 13.04 2.62 33.64
CA GLY A 81 12.93 2.46 32.18
C GLY A 81 12.56 3.77 31.48
N VAL A 82 12.91 4.92 32.05
CA VAL A 82 12.72 6.23 31.42
C VAL A 82 13.99 6.53 30.63
N ALA A 83 14.01 6.18 29.34
CA ALA A 83 14.75 6.85 28.26
C ALA A 83 14.80 6.04 26.93
N VAL A 84 14.60 4.71 26.95
CA VAL A 84 14.89 3.85 25.76
C VAL A 84 13.67 3.58 24.85
N THR A 85 12.44 3.88 25.30
CA THR A 85 11.22 3.58 24.53
C THR A 85 10.90 4.63 23.46
N GLY A 86 11.35 5.88 23.62
CA GLY A 86 11.10 6.96 22.65
C GLY A 86 11.88 6.81 21.34
N THR A 87 13.15 6.37 21.42
CA THR A 87 14.02 6.23 20.24
C THR A 87 13.57 5.10 19.33
N ARG A 88 13.21 3.93 19.87
CA ARG A 88 12.75 2.78 19.07
C ARG A 88 11.44 3.02 18.33
N SER A 89 10.53 3.83 18.89
CA SER A 89 9.27 4.17 18.22
C SER A 89 9.50 5.11 17.03
N ALA A 90 10.34 6.13 17.21
CA ALA A 90 10.72 7.05 16.13
C ALA A 90 11.53 6.35 15.03
N GLU A 91 12.48 5.48 15.40
CA GLU A 91 13.26 4.68 14.44
C GLU A 91 12.38 3.69 13.67
N MET A 92 11.44 3.01 14.34
CA MET A 92 10.48 2.12 13.68
C MET A 92 9.54 2.90 12.74
N ALA A 93 9.03 4.06 13.16
CA ALA A 93 8.20 4.91 12.31
C ALA A 93 8.99 5.40 11.09
N ALA A 94 10.23 5.85 11.27
CA ALA A 94 11.12 6.25 10.19
C ALA A 94 11.47 5.08 9.27
N MET A 95 11.61 3.85 9.78
CA MET A 95 11.87 2.66 8.98
C MET A 95 10.62 2.20 8.21
N VAL A 96 9.43 2.26 8.81
CA VAL A 96 8.15 2.01 8.14
C VAL A 96 7.90 3.07 7.06
N GLU A 97 8.20 4.34 7.34
CA GLU A 97 8.11 5.40 6.34
C GLU A 97 9.14 5.20 5.21
N LYS A 98 10.40 4.94 5.55
CA LYS A 98 11.47 4.68 4.57
C LYS A 98 11.17 3.45 3.71
N ASN A 99 10.67 2.38 4.31
CA ASN A 99 10.31 1.16 3.58
C ASN A 99 9.02 1.36 2.77
N SER A 100 8.05 2.15 3.24
CA SER A 100 6.84 2.47 2.47
C SER A 100 7.14 3.41 1.29
N LYS A 101 8.18 4.25 1.40
CA LYS A 101 8.72 5.08 0.33
C LYS A 101 9.83 4.41 -0.48
N ASN A 102 10.22 3.17 -0.16
CA ASN A 102 11.13 2.44 -1.03
C ASN A 102 10.38 2.05 -2.30
N LEU A 103 10.58 2.87 -3.33
CA LEU A 103 9.98 2.73 -4.65
C LEU A 103 10.96 2.16 -5.67
N ASP A 104 12.00 1.43 -5.22
CA ASP A 104 12.97 0.76 -6.09
C ASP A 104 12.29 -0.10 -7.15
N TRP A 105 11.22 -0.80 -6.78
CA TRP A 105 10.42 -1.62 -7.71
C TRP A 105 9.84 -0.81 -8.89
N LEU A 106 9.58 0.48 -8.69
CA LEU A 106 9.04 1.38 -9.70
C LEU A 106 10.16 2.06 -10.48
N VAL A 107 11.10 2.70 -9.78
CA VAL A 107 12.17 3.44 -10.46
C VAL A 107 13.13 2.50 -11.20
N GLN A 108 13.33 1.27 -10.73
CA GLN A 108 14.17 0.26 -11.41
C GLN A 108 13.37 -0.58 -12.42
N HIS A 109 12.05 -0.35 -12.55
CA HIS A 109 11.24 -1.12 -13.48
C HIS A 109 11.78 -0.95 -14.92
N PRO A 110 11.97 -2.04 -15.72
CA PRO A 110 12.60 -1.96 -17.03
C PRO A 110 11.95 -0.95 -18.00
N THR A 111 10.62 -0.84 -17.99
CA THR A 111 9.90 0.16 -18.80
C THR A 111 10.21 1.59 -18.38
N ILE A 112 10.27 1.86 -17.06
CA ILE A 112 10.57 3.20 -16.53
C ILE A 112 12.01 3.60 -16.87
N GLN A 113 12.95 2.65 -16.77
CA GLN A 113 14.34 2.84 -17.18
C GLN A 113 14.47 3.10 -18.69
N LYS A 114 13.70 2.40 -19.53
CA LYS A 114 13.67 2.68 -20.98
C LYS A 114 13.12 4.07 -21.29
N LEU A 115 12.04 4.49 -20.63
CA LEU A 115 11.49 5.85 -20.78
C LEU A 115 12.53 6.91 -20.41
N LEU A 116 13.24 6.72 -19.29
CA LEU A 116 14.32 7.62 -18.88
C LEU A 116 15.45 7.68 -19.91
N ALA A 117 15.87 6.52 -20.42
CA ALA A 117 16.96 6.44 -21.40
C ALA A 117 16.61 7.22 -22.67
N PHE A 118 15.41 7.02 -23.25
CA PHE A 118 14.98 7.75 -24.44
C PHE A 118 14.77 9.24 -24.19
N HIS A 119 14.19 9.61 -23.03
CA HIS A 119 14.07 11.00 -22.63
C HIS A 119 15.44 11.69 -22.54
N ASN A 120 16.42 11.03 -21.92
CA ASN A 120 17.77 11.57 -21.78
C ASN A 120 18.55 11.56 -23.10
N GLN A 121 18.26 10.63 -24.01
CA GLN A 121 18.81 10.66 -25.37
C GLN A 121 18.35 11.92 -26.11
N GLU A 122 17.06 12.29 -26.00
CA GLU A 122 16.56 13.52 -26.60
C GLU A 122 17.16 14.78 -25.95
N ARG A 123 17.29 14.79 -24.63
CA ARG A 123 17.95 15.90 -23.92
C ARG A 123 19.40 16.07 -24.38
N ALA A 124 20.15 14.97 -24.54
CA ALA A 124 21.50 15.00 -25.06
C ALA A 124 21.55 15.54 -26.50
N ARG A 125 20.57 15.20 -27.35
CA ARG A 125 20.46 15.70 -28.73
C ARG A 125 20.38 17.22 -28.81
N VAL A 126 19.81 17.87 -27.79
CA VAL A 126 19.69 19.33 -27.69
C VAL A 126 20.70 19.96 -26.72
N GLY A 127 21.71 19.20 -26.27
CA GLY A 127 22.79 19.70 -25.42
C GLY A 127 22.45 19.90 -23.94
N LEU A 128 21.37 19.28 -23.45
CA LEU A 128 20.98 19.35 -22.04
C LEU A 128 21.52 18.18 -21.23
N SER A 129 21.81 18.44 -19.95
CA SER A 129 22.16 17.41 -18.97
C SER A 129 21.02 16.41 -18.77
N PRO A 130 21.34 15.13 -18.49
CA PRO A 130 20.32 14.10 -18.25
C PRO A 130 19.49 14.42 -17.00
N SER A 131 18.20 14.18 -17.08
CA SER A 131 17.30 14.17 -15.93
C SER A 131 17.51 12.90 -15.09
N LYS A 132 17.19 13.00 -13.81
CA LYS A 132 17.17 11.88 -12.86
C LYS A 132 15.73 11.51 -12.53
N LEU A 133 15.48 10.22 -12.26
CA LEU A 133 14.18 9.80 -11.75
C LEU A 133 13.99 10.32 -10.33
N ASN A 134 12.87 10.99 -10.11
CA ASN A 134 12.39 11.28 -8.77
C ASN A 134 11.32 10.23 -8.38
N PRO A 135 11.53 9.45 -7.31
CA PRO A 135 10.62 8.36 -6.94
C PRO A 135 9.18 8.80 -6.66
N GLU A 136 9.00 9.95 -5.99
CA GLU A 136 7.66 10.47 -5.67
C GLU A 136 6.93 10.94 -6.93
N MET A 137 7.66 11.59 -7.85
CA MET A 137 7.14 11.96 -9.17
C MET A 137 6.78 10.73 -10.00
N CYS A 138 7.57 9.66 -9.96
CA CYS A 138 7.23 8.39 -10.61
C CYS A 138 5.95 7.80 -10.02
N LEU A 139 5.79 7.81 -8.70
CA LEU A 139 4.58 7.32 -8.05
C LEU A 139 3.35 8.13 -8.47
N ALA A 140 3.46 9.46 -8.55
CA ALA A 140 2.39 10.33 -9.02
C ALA A 140 2.02 10.04 -10.49
N ALA A 141 3.00 9.98 -11.38
CA ALA A 141 2.79 9.61 -12.79
C ALA A 141 2.19 8.20 -12.93
N GLN A 142 2.63 7.25 -12.13
CA GLN A 142 2.14 5.87 -12.13
C GLN A 142 0.67 5.79 -11.73
N ARG A 143 0.25 6.54 -10.69
CA ARG A 143 -1.16 6.62 -10.29
C ARG A 143 -2.02 7.17 -11.41
N HIS A 144 -1.54 8.19 -12.12
CA HIS A 144 -2.29 8.77 -13.23
C HIS A 144 -2.37 7.84 -14.44
N ALA A 145 -1.27 7.14 -14.77
CA ALA A 145 -1.28 6.13 -15.82
C ALA A 145 -2.27 4.98 -15.53
N VAL A 146 -2.35 4.54 -14.27
CA VAL A 146 -3.35 3.55 -13.82
C VAL A 146 -4.76 4.08 -14.04
N TRP A 147 -5.05 5.31 -13.59
CA TRP A 147 -6.35 5.92 -13.76
C TRP A 147 -6.76 6.03 -15.24
N MET A 148 -5.86 6.46 -16.12
CA MET A 148 -6.12 6.53 -17.57
C MET A 148 -6.44 5.15 -18.15
N ALA A 149 -5.69 4.12 -17.76
CA ALA A 149 -5.91 2.76 -18.25
C ALA A 149 -7.18 2.10 -17.65
N GLU A 150 -7.60 2.46 -16.44
CA GLU A 150 -8.83 1.99 -15.80
C GLU A 150 -10.08 2.64 -16.39
N THR A 151 -10.07 3.96 -16.53
CA THR A 151 -11.22 4.72 -17.04
C THR A 151 -11.34 4.64 -18.55
N GLY A 152 -10.21 4.51 -19.27
CA GLY A 152 -10.17 4.70 -20.72
C GLY A 152 -10.24 6.16 -21.14
N SER A 153 -10.12 7.09 -20.19
CA SER A 153 -10.12 8.53 -20.42
C SER A 153 -8.70 9.08 -20.43
N MET A 154 -8.45 10.07 -21.29
CA MET A 154 -7.20 10.80 -21.33
C MET A 154 -7.44 12.27 -20.97
N SER A 155 -7.02 12.67 -19.77
CA SER A 155 -7.07 14.06 -19.31
C SER A 155 -5.88 14.33 -18.40
N HIS A 156 -5.45 15.58 -18.33
CA HIS A 156 -4.39 15.98 -17.42
C HIS A 156 -4.78 15.75 -15.96
N SER A 157 -3.80 15.38 -15.12
CA SER A 157 -4.04 15.06 -13.70
C SER A 157 -4.31 16.28 -12.82
N GLY A 158 -3.86 17.47 -13.26
CA GLY A 158 -3.86 18.68 -12.43
C GLY A 158 -2.79 18.67 -11.32
N LEU A 159 -1.83 17.74 -11.37
CA LEU A 159 -0.66 17.75 -10.48
C LEU A 159 0.16 19.03 -10.70
N PRO A 160 0.90 19.50 -9.68
CA PRO A 160 1.71 20.73 -9.76
C PRO A 160 3.03 20.51 -10.52
N TYR A 161 2.98 19.77 -11.62
CA TYR A 161 4.11 19.45 -12.49
C TYR A 161 3.74 19.75 -13.93
N ARG A 162 4.76 19.93 -14.77
CA ARG A 162 4.58 19.79 -16.22
C ARG A 162 4.24 18.34 -16.50
N GLU A 163 3.26 18.09 -17.36
CA GLU A 163 2.76 16.73 -17.59
C GLU A 163 2.65 16.42 -19.08
N ASN A 164 3.14 15.25 -19.44
CA ASN A 164 2.89 14.63 -20.73
C ASN A 164 2.13 13.32 -20.50
N ILE A 165 1.01 13.16 -21.21
CA ILE A 165 0.21 11.92 -21.22
C ILE A 165 0.05 11.40 -22.64
N PHE A 166 -0.04 10.09 -22.79
CA PHE A 166 -0.35 9.48 -24.08
C PHE A 166 -1.04 8.13 -23.86
N MET A 167 -2.05 7.82 -24.69
CA MET A 167 -2.71 6.54 -24.71
C MET A 167 -2.65 5.87 -26.08
N GLY A 168 -2.66 4.54 -26.09
CA GLY A 168 -2.86 3.72 -27.30
C GLY A 168 -1.58 3.21 -27.97
N VAL A 169 -0.44 3.87 -27.79
CA VAL A 169 0.86 3.35 -28.25
C VAL A 169 1.35 2.23 -27.34
N ARG A 170 2.10 1.27 -27.89
CA ARG A 170 2.40 -0.01 -27.22
C ARG A 170 3.78 -0.06 -26.58
N THR A 171 4.69 0.82 -26.98
CA THR A 171 6.08 0.79 -26.54
C THR A 171 6.49 2.09 -25.85
N PRO A 172 7.48 2.05 -24.93
CA PRO A 172 8.01 3.25 -24.32
C PRO A 172 8.68 4.19 -25.34
N GLU A 173 9.26 3.65 -26.41
CA GLU A 173 9.87 4.43 -27.49
C GLU A 173 8.80 5.23 -28.25
N ASP A 174 7.69 4.60 -28.62
CA ASP A 174 6.58 5.29 -29.30
C ASP A 174 5.97 6.39 -28.42
N ALA A 175 5.88 6.15 -27.10
CA ALA A 175 5.38 7.15 -26.16
C ALA A 175 6.30 8.38 -26.13
N ILE A 176 7.61 8.16 -26.03
CA ILE A 176 8.61 9.23 -26.03
C ILE A 176 8.63 9.96 -27.37
N ASN A 177 8.66 9.25 -28.49
CA ASN A 177 8.62 9.86 -29.83
C ASN A 177 7.35 10.69 -30.05
N GLY A 178 6.20 10.22 -29.57
CA GLY A 178 4.96 11.00 -29.60
C GLY A 178 5.04 12.31 -28.80
N TRP A 179 5.74 12.32 -27.67
CA TRP A 179 6.02 13.55 -26.93
C TRP A 179 7.05 14.44 -27.63
N ILE A 180 8.08 13.87 -28.27
CA ILE A 180 9.07 14.62 -29.04
C ILE A 180 8.43 15.33 -30.24
N TRP A 181 7.52 14.68 -30.96
CA TRP A 181 6.85 15.24 -32.13
C TRP A 181 5.74 16.25 -31.81
N SER A 182 5.39 16.42 -30.53
CA SER A 182 4.45 17.45 -30.08
C SER A 182 5.23 18.63 -29.48
N PRO A 183 5.22 19.83 -30.08
CA PRO A 183 5.97 20.97 -29.56
C PRO A 183 5.70 21.28 -28.08
N ALA A 184 4.44 21.18 -27.64
CA ALA A 184 4.07 21.40 -26.25
C ALA A 184 4.65 20.32 -25.32
N HIS A 185 4.52 19.04 -25.67
CA HIS A 185 5.07 17.95 -24.86
C HIS A 185 6.61 17.95 -24.85
N HIS A 186 7.22 18.22 -25.99
CA HIS A 186 8.67 18.32 -26.14
C HIS A 186 9.23 19.43 -25.24
N SER A 187 8.57 20.59 -25.19
CA SER A 187 8.98 21.68 -24.29
C SER A 187 9.01 21.26 -22.81
N ASN A 188 8.08 20.40 -22.37
CA ASN A 188 8.10 19.85 -21.01
C ASN A 188 9.29 18.91 -20.81
N MET A 189 9.61 18.06 -21.80
CA MET A 189 10.74 17.11 -21.69
C MET A 189 12.10 17.80 -21.48
N LEU A 190 12.23 19.04 -21.94
CA LEU A 190 13.44 19.84 -21.84
C LEU A 190 13.50 20.69 -20.57
N SER A 191 12.48 20.66 -19.71
CA SER A 191 12.47 21.38 -18.44
C SER A 191 13.17 20.60 -17.32
N GLY A 192 13.57 21.32 -16.26
CA GLY A 192 14.04 20.74 -15.01
C GLY A 192 15.23 19.77 -15.15
N THR A 193 15.48 19.05 -14.05
CA THR A 193 16.46 17.95 -14.00
C THR A 193 15.92 16.71 -13.29
N GLU A 194 14.67 16.76 -12.83
CA GLU A 194 13.95 15.63 -12.23
C GLU A 194 12.74 15.28 -13.09
N VAL A 195 12.51 13.98 -13.25
CA VAL A 195 11.40 13.44 -14.04
C VAL A 195 10.76 12.26 -13.32
N GLY A 196 9.44 12.15 -13.42
CA GLY A 196 8.68 10.97 -13.04
C GLY A 196 8.10 10.31 -14.28
N PHE A 197 8.09 8.97 -14.31
CA PHE A 197 7.37 8.21 -15.33
C PHE A 197 6.43 7.21 -14.68
N GLY A 198 5.34 6.92 -15.39
CA GLY A 198 4.37 5.89 -15.06
C GLY A 198 3.79 5.26 -16.32
N TYR A 199 3.43 3.98 -16.24
CA TYR A 199 2.73 3.31 -17.33
C TYR A 199 1.75 2.26 -16.81
N MET A 200 0.69 1.99 -17.56
CA MET A 200 -0.22 0.88 -17.26
C MET A 200 -0.75 0.26 -18.55
N VAL A 201 -0.84 -1.07 -18.56
CA VAL A 201 -1.52 -1.84 -19.61
C VAL A 201 -2.67 -2.60 -18.97
N LEU A 202 -3.91 -2.23 -19.30
CA LEU A 202 -5.11 -2.84 -18.74
C LEU A 202 -6.15 -3.04 -19.84
N ASN A 203 -6.57 -4.30 -20.05
CA ASN A 203 -7.57 -4.68 -21.07
C ASN A 203 -7.23 -4.14 -22.47
N GLY A 204 -5.96 -4.20 -22.86
CA GLY A 204 -5.48 -3.68 -24.15
C GLY A 204 -5.36 -2.15 -24.24
N ARG A 205 -5.69 -1.42 -23.17
CA ARG A 205 -5.46 0.03 -23.08
C ARG A 205 -4.08 0.28 -22.48
N TYR A 206 -3.29 1.09 -23.19
CA TYR A 206 -1.95 1.50 -22.79
C TYR A 206 -2.02 2.96 -22.35
N GLY A 207 -1.66 3.25 -21.11
CA GLY A 207 -1.56 4.60 -20.57
C GLY A 207 -0.11 4.92 -20.20
N TRP A 208 0.38 6.06 -20.66
CA TRP A 208 1.73 6.56 -20.42
C TRP A 208 1.63 7.94 -19.79
N CYS A 209 2.38 8.17 -18.71
CA CYS A 209 2.43 9.46 -18.04
C CYS A 209 3.88 9.81 -17.71
N SER A 210 4.24 11.07 -17.94
CA SER A 210 5.48 11.68 -17.46
C SER A 210 5.16 13.00 -16.78
N VAL A 211 5.84 13.26 -15.66
CA VAL A 211 5.78 14.55 -14.96
C VAL A 211 7.19 15.13 -14.80
N MET A 212 7.34 16.44 -14.95
CA MET A 212 8.62 17.16 -14.92
C MET A 212 8.52 18.40 -14.03
N GLN A 213 9.63 18.77 -13.39
CA GLN A 213 9.78 20.05 -12.67
C GLN A 213 9.82 21.25 -13.63
#